data_AF-A0A6L8BEB8-F1
#
_entry.id   AF-A0A6L8BEB8-F1
#
_cell.length_a   1.000
_cell.length_b   1.000
_cell.length_c   1.000
_cell.angle_alpha   90.00
_cell.angle_beta   90.00
_cell.angle_gamma   90.00
#
_symmetry.space_group_name_H-M   'P 1'
#
loop_
_entity.id
_entity.type
_entity.pdbx_description
1 polymer ?
#
loop_
_entity_poly.entity_id
_entity_poly.type
_entity_poly.pdbx_seq_one_letter_code
_entity_poly.pdbx_strand_id
1 'polypeptide(L)'
;MSEVGRRPIRRRVFFALWPPEETRRELLRATRTVVRRSGGRSAPPGNLHITLAFLGPVTNADLERVIEVPPIPSPEFPIELDRLGYWRGSRVLWLGPT
;
A
#
# COMPACT_ATOMS: atom_id res chain seq x y z
N MET A 1 8.26 -37.58 23.65
CA MET A 1 7.25 -36.91 22.80
C MET A 1 7.68 -35.46 22.65
N SER A 2 8.46 -35.17 21.63
CA SER A 2 9.00 -33.82 21.40
C SER A 2 7.88 -32.92 20.88
N GLU A 3 7.56 -31.90 21.67
CA GLU A 3 6.61 -30.85 21.32
C GLU A 3 7.09 -30.19 20.02
N VAL A 4 6.32 -30.38 18.94
CA VAL A 4 6.55 -29.71 17.66
C VAL A 4 6.35 -28.22 17.92
N GLY A 5 7.46 -27.49 18.16
CA GLY A 5 7.44 -26.06 18.45
C GLY A 5 6.69 -25.31 17.35
N ARG A 6 5.48 -24.83 17.66
CA ARG A 6 4.66 -24.13 16.68
C ARG A 6 5.36 -22.83 16.29
N ARG A 7 5.72 -22.69 15.00
CA ARG A 7 6.32 -21.46 14.50
C ARG A 7 5.38 -20.28 14.83
N PRO A 8 5.91 -19.16 15.35
CA PRO A 8 5.09 -18.01 15.70
C PRO A 8 4.37 -17.49 14.45
N ILE A 9 3.10 -17.12 14.61
CA ILE A 9 2.29 -16.52 13.54
C ILE A 9 2.97 -15.21 13.14
N ARG A 10 3.13 -15.01 11.82
CA ARG A 10 3.72 -13.79 11.26
C ARG A 10 2.74 -13.07 10.35
N ARG A 11 2.71 -11.74 10.42
CA ARG A 11 1.92 -10.88 9.54
C ARG A 11 2.85 -10.11 8.61
N ARG A 12 2.49 -9.97 7.34
CA ARG A 12 3.19 -9.07 6.42
C ARG A 12 2.63 -7.67 6.60
N VAL A 13 3.45 -6.74 7.05
CA VAL A 13 3.00 -5.37 7.37
C VAL A 13 3.84 -4.32 6.63
N PHE A 14 3.25 -3.13 6.49
CA PHE A 14 3.84 -1.98 5.83
C PHE A 14 3.23 -0.69 6.39
N PHE A 15 3.94 0.42 6.21
CA PHE A 15 3.41 1.77 6.45
C PHE A 15 2.91 2.38 5.14
N ALA A 16 1.81 3.14 5.20
CA ALA A 16 1.24 3.77 4.02
C ALA A 16 0.56 5.10 4.30
N LEU A 17 0.43 5.90 3.25
CA LEU A 17 -0.45 7.06 3.18
C LEU A 17 -1.71 6.68 2.41
N TRP A 18 -2.87 7.01 2.97
CA TRP A 18 -4.16 6.82 2.30
C TRP A 18 -4.61 8.15 1.70
N PRO A 19 -4.83 8.21 0.38
CA PRO A 19 -5.46 9.37 -0.22
C PRO A 19 -6.87 9.57 0.37
N PRO A 20 -7.32 10.83 0.48
CA PRO A 20 -8.71 11.13 0.84
C PRO A 20 -9.70 10.41 -0.09
N GLU A 21 -10.90 10.16 0.41
CA GLU A 21 -11.93 9.43 -0.34
C GLU A 21 -12.24 10.08 -1.69
N GLU A 22 -12.27 11.40 -1.75
CA GLU A 22 -12.47 12.14 -3.00
C GLU A 22 -11.38 11.84 -4.04
N THR A 23 -10.12 11.94 -3.64
CA THR A 23 -8.97 11.59 -4.48
C THR A 23 -9.07 10.14 -4.95
N ARG A 24 -9.41 9.18 -4.07
CA ARG A 24 -9.58 7.77 -4.47
C ARG A 24 -10.65 7.59 -5.54
N ARG A 25 -11.79 8.26 -5.41
CA ARG A 25 -12.85 8.23 -6.43
C ARG A 25 -12.39 8.81 -7.76
N GLU A 26 -11.63 9.90 -7.73
CA GLU A 26 -11.05 10.51 -8.94
C GLU A 26 -10.06 9.60 -9.64
N LEU A 27 -9.14 8.97 -8.88
CA LEU A 27 -8.19 8.01 -9.42
C LEU A 27 -8.89 6.82 -10.10
N LEU A 28 -9.94 6.28 -9.47
CA LEU A 28 -10.74 5.19 -10.05
C LEU A 28 -11.46 5.63 -11.32
N ARG A 29 -12.01 6.86 -11.36
CA ARG A 29 -12.63 7.43 -12.56
C ARG A 29 -11.60 7.60 -13.68
N ALA A 30 -10.45 8.22 -13.40
CA ALA A 30 -9.41 8.52 -14.37
C ALA A 30 -8.80 7.25 -14.99
N THR A 31 -8.62 6.20 -14.19
CA THR A 31 -8.01 4.94 -14.66
C THR A 31 -8.99 3.94 -15.29
N ARG A 32 -10.30 4.15 -15.13
CA ARG A 32 -11.36 3.20 -15.55
C ARG A 32 -11.20 2.70 -16.99
N THR A 33 -10.89 3.59 -17.93
CA THR A 33 -10.76 3.24 -19.35
C THR A 33 -9.51 2.40 -19.62
N VAL A 34 -8.38 2.73 -19.00
CA VAL A 34 -7.13 1.97 -19.15
C VAL A 34 -7.25 0.58 -18.52
N VAL A 35 -7.85 0.48 -17.32
CA VAL A 35 -8.10 -0.81 -16.67
C VAL A 35 -8.99 -1.69 -17.56
N ARG A 36 -10.10 -1.14 -18.08
CA ARG A 36 -11.01 -1.90 -18.96
C ARG A 36 -10.33 -2.35 -20.25
N ARG A 37 -9.58 -1.47 -20.93
CA ARG A 37 -8.93 -1.78 -22.22
C ARG A 37 -7.75 -2.73 -22.09
N SER A 38 -7.06 -2.73 -20.95
CA SER A 38 -5.91 -3.62 -20.72
C SER A 38 -6.30 -5.03 -20.27
N GLY A 39 -7.58 -5.29 -19.96
CA GLY A 39 -8.00 -6.52 -19.29
C GLY A 39 -7.51 -6.61 -17.84
N GLY A 40 -7.02 -5.50 -17.28
CA GLY A 40 -6.54 -5.41 -15.91
C GLY A 40 -7.70 -5.43 -14.89
N ARG A 41 -7.33 -5.53 -13.62
CA ARG A 41 -8.28 -5.46 -12.50
C ARG A 41 -8.04 -4.17 -11.72
N SER A 42 -9.11 -3.45 -11.42
CA SER A 42 -9.02 -2.30 -10.53
C SER A 42 -8.71 -2.76 -9.11
N ALA A 43 -7.88 -2.00 -8.40
CA ALA A 43 -7.76 -2.15 -6.96
C ALA A 43 -9.11 -1.81 -6.29
N PRO A 44 -9.47 -2.50 -5.18
CA PRO A 44 -10.57 -2.04 -4.33
C PRO A 44 -10.31 -0.60 -3.87
N PRO A 45 -11.33 0.28 -3.80
CA PRO A 45 -11.15 1.68 -3.41
C PRO A 45 -10.38 1.83 -2.08
N GLY A 46 -10.77 1.08 -1.04
CA GLY A 46 -10.10 1.12 0.27
C GLY A 46 -8.65 0.63 0.29
N ASN A 47 -8.20 -0.02 -0.79
CA ASN A 47 -6.83 -0.50 -0.93
C ASN A 47 -5.93 0.46 -1.74
N LEU A 48 -6.44 1.60 -2.24
CA LEU A 48 -5.59 2.61 -2.86
C LEU A 48 -4.79 3.34 -1.78
N HIS A 49 -3.46 3.20 -1.83
CA HIS A 49 -2.54 3.78 -0.87
C HIS A 49 -1.15 3.98 -1.51
N ILE A 50 -0.33 4.83 -0.89
CA ILE A 50 1.09 4.98 -1.20
C ILE A 50 1.87 4.24 -0.11
N THR A 51 2.56 3.16 -0.45
CA THR A 51 3.40 2.45 0.51
C THR A 51 4.67 3.26 0.80
N LEU A 52 4.95 3.50 2.08
CA LEU A 52 6.17 4.19 2.53
C LEU A 52 7.31 3.20 2.82
N ALA A 53 7.00 2.12 3.56
CA ALA A 53 7.99 1.12 3.93
C ALA A 53 7.35 -0.26 4.13
N PHE A 54 7.91 -1.30 3.48
CA PHE A 54 7.55 -2.69 3.74
C PHE A 54 8.43 -3.25 4.87
N LEU A 55 7.83 -3.72 5.96
CA LEU A 55 8.56 -4.39 7.05
C LEU A 55 8.65 -5.91 6.85
N GLY A 56 7.85 -6.46 5.93
CA GLY A 56 7.81 -7.89 5.69
C GLY A 56 7.13 -8.67 6.82
N PRO A 57 7.46 -9.97 7.00
CA PRO A 57 6.83 -10.83 8.00
C PRO A 57 7.31 -10.53 9.43
N VAL A 58 6.45 -9.94 10.25
CA VAL A 58 6.71 -9.60 11.66
C VAL A 58 5.91 -10.50 12.61
N THR A 59 6.44 -10.80 13.81
CA THR A 59 5.68 -11.48 14.86
C THR A 59 4.67 -10.54 15.53
N ASN A 60 3.79 -11.07 16.39
CA ASN A 60 2.88 -10.21 17.18
C ASN A 60 3.67 -9.22 18.07
N ALA A 61 4.72 -9.69 18.75
CA ALA A 61 5.55 -8.85 19.60
C ALA A 61 6.33 -7.78 18.81
N ASP A 62 6.78 -8.11 17.60
CA ASP A 62 7.36 -7.10 16.69
C ASP A 62 6.31 -6.05 16.28
N LEU A 63 5.08 -6.48 15.97
CA LEU A 63 4.01 -5.59 15.57
C LEU A 63 3.62 -4.63 16.69
N GLU A 64 3.52 -5.11 17.93
CA GLU A 64 3.28 -4.28 19.11
C GLU A 64 4.37 -3.21 19.22
N ARG A 65 5.65 -3.58 19.11
CA ARG A 65 6.76 -2.61 19.11
C ARG A 65 6.67 -1.60 17.97
N VAL A 66 6.23 -2.01 16.78
CA VAL A 66 6.08 -1.12 15.62
C VAL A 66 4.95 -0.10 15.84
N ILE A 67 3.85 -0.50 16.48
CA ILE A 67 2.70 0.38 16.76
C ILE A 67 3.06 1.46 17.78
N GLU A 68 3.92 1.15 18.74
CA GLU A 68 4.38 2.09 19.77
C GLU A 68 5.39 3.13 19.26
N VAL A 69 5.89 3.00 18.02
CA VAL A 69 6.82 3.99 17.45
C VAL A 69 6.06 5.30 17.20
N PRO A 70 6.47 6.42 17.82
CA PRO A 70 5.79 7.69 17.62
C PRO A 70 5.96 8.16 16.16
N PRO A 71 4.98 8.89 15.60
CA PRO A 71 5.11 9.48 14.28
C PRO A 71 6.36 10.35 14.19
N ILE A 72 7.07 10.27 13.07
CA ILE A 72 8.19 11.16 12.78
C ILE A 72 7.58 12.55 12.52
N PRO A 73 8.01 13.61 13.26
CA PRO A 73 7.58 14.96 12.96
C PRO A 73 7.97 15.33 11.52
N SER A 74 6.99 15.65 10.71
CA SER A 74 7.18 16.09 9.33
C SER A 74 6.25 17.26 9.07
N PRO A 75 6.70 18.31 8.36
CA PRO A 75 5.77 19.28 7.81
C PRO A 75 4.78 18.59 6.88
N GLU A 76 3.58 19.14 6.80
CA GLU A 76 2.63 18.77 5.76
C GLU A 76 3.17 19.23 4.39
N PHE A 77 3.02 18.37 3.39
CA PHE A 77 3.38 18.70 2.02
C PHE A 77 2.36 18.09 1.05
N PRO A 78 2.06 18.76 -0.07
CA PRO A 78 1.19 18.20 -1.08
C PRO A 78 1.90 17.04 -1.78
N ILE A 79 1.13 15.99 -2.12
CA ILE A 79 1.55 14.93 -3.03
C ILE A 79 0.64 15.00 -4.24
N GLU A 80 1.20 15.42 -5.37
CA GLU A 80 0.48 15.45 -6.64
C GLU A 80 0.65 14.11 -7.35
N LEU A 81 -0.46 13.47 -7.70
CA LEU A 81 -0.48 12.19 -8.44
C LEU A 81 -0.74 12.48 -9.91
N ASP A 82 0.28 13.00 -10.60
CA ASP A 82 0.21 13.53 -11.96
C ASP A 82 0.71 12.53 -13.02
N ARG A 83 1.40 11.47 -12.60
CA ARG A 83 1.98 10.48 -13.51
C ARG A 83 1.29 9.13 -13.42
N LEU A 84 0.80 8.66 -14.55
CA LEU A 84 0.35 7.27 -14.74
C LEU A 84 1.49 6.45 -15.35
N GLY A 85 1.84 5.33 -14.71
CA GLY A 85 2.90 4.44 -15.18
C GLY A 85 2.51 2.97 -15.14
N TYR A 86 3.33 2.14 -15.77
CA TYR A 86 3.13 0.69 -15.83
C TYR A 86 4.43 -0.06 -15.55
N TRP A 87 4.42 -0.91 -14.52
CA TRP A 87 5.51 -1.83 -14.25
C TRP A 87 5.26 -3.15 -14.99
N ARG A 88 6.06 -3.43 -16.03
CA ARG A 88 5.92 -4.64 -16.85
C ARG A 88 6.15 -5.94 -16.05
N GLY A 89 7.10 -5.94 -15.12
CA GLY A 89 7.45 -7.13 -14.33
C GLY A 89 6.32 -7.61 -13.41
N SER A 90 5.76 -6.69 -12.62
CA SER A 90 4.63 -6.98 -11.71
C SER A 90 3.26 -6.84 -12.37
N ARG A 91 3.21 -6.31 -13.60
CA ARG A 91 1.99 -6.02 -14.37
C ARG A 91 1.04 -5.07 -13.64
N VAL A 92 1.61 -4.05 -13.00
CA VAL A 92 0.87 -3.06 -12.19
C VAL A 92 0.78 -1.73 -12.93
N LEU A 93 -0.45 -1.22 -13.05
CA LEU A 93 -0.71 0.19 -13.36
C LEU A 93 -0.63 0.99 -12.05
N TRP A 94 0.15 2.06 -12.02
CA TRP A 94 0.37 2.86 -10.82
C TRP A 94 0.22 4.36 -11.12
N LEU A 95 -0.11 5.13 -10.08
CA LEU A 95 -0.03 6.58 -10.08
C LEU A 95 0.99 7.05 -9.04
N GLY A 96 1.74 8.09 -9.39
CA GLY A 96 2.75 8.68 -8.52
C GLY A 96 3.08 10.11 -8.94
N PRO A 97 3.86 10.82 -8.11
CA PRO A 97 4.43 12.12 -8.48
C PRO A 97 5.51 11.96 -9.56
N THR A 98 5.79 13.04 -10.27
CA THR A 98 6.91 13.15 -11.21
C THR A 98 8.26 13.25 -10.53
#